data_AF-A0A318I0Z2-F1
#
_entry.id   AF-A0A318I0Z2-F1
#
_cell.length_a   1.000
_cell.length_b   1.000
_cell.length_c   1.000
_cell.angle_alpha   90.00
_cell.angle_beta   90.00
_cell.angle_gamma   90.00
#
_symmetry.space_group_name_H-M   'P 1'
#
loop_
_entity.id
_entity.type
_entity.pdbx_description
1 polymer ?
#
loop_
_entity_poly.entity_id
_entity_poly.type
_entity_poly.pdbx_seq_one_letter_code
_entity_poly.pdbx_strand_id
1 'polypeptide(L)'
;MTERDDDLLKHFFEEHKQELTDNGFSAQVMKKLPRSPIQTYNRLWTFFCCMVGLAFILFTRGWELAIQVARNAGVLFFDALLGVNLSGFTPLVLFGGMLTIIGVTIYNLSLLKD
;
A
#
# COMPACT_ATOMS: atom_id res chain seq x y z
N MET A 1 16.01 -45.08 -35.28
CA MET A 1 15.89 -46.35 -34.52
C MET A 1 15.16 -46.17 -33.18
N THR A 2 14.59 -45.00 -32.90
CA THR A 2 13.89 -44.66 -31.64
C THR A 2 12.38 -44.88 -31.70
N GLU A 3 11.73 -44.59 -32.83
CA GLU A 3 10.25 -44.65 -32.93
C GLU A 3 9.66 -46.04 -32.65
N ARG A 4 10.33 -47.11 -33.13
CA ARG A 4 9.86 -48.49 -32.95
C ARG A 4 9.93 -48.96 -31.49
N ASP A 5 10.88 -48.45 -30.72
CA ASP A 5 11.03 -48.81 -29.31
C ASP A 5 9.99 -48.05 -28.46
N ASP A 6 9.67 -46.80 -28.84
CA ASP A 6 8.62 -46.00 -28.21
C ASP A 6 7.23 -46.62 -28.42
N ASP A 7 6.94 -47.12 -29.63
CA ASP A 7 5.69 -47.83 -29.93
C ASP A 7 5.55 -49.13 -29.13
N LEU A 8 6.65 -49.88 -28.98
CA LEU A 8 6.66 -51.13 -28.22
C LEU A 8 6.43 -50.87 -26.72
N LEU A 9 7.06 -49.82 -26.19
CA LEU A 9 6.84 -49.40 -24.80
C LEU A 9 5.41 -48.95 -24.58
N LYS A 10 4.83 -48.19 -25.51
CA LYS A 10 3.45 -47.73 -25.40
C LYS A 10 2.47 -48.90 -25.36
N HIS A 11 2.62 -49.86 -26.26
CA HIS A 11 1.79 -51.08 -26.24
C HIS A 11 1.97 -51.90 -24.95
N PHE A 12 3.20 -52.02 -24.45
CA PHE A 12 3.49 -52.72 -23.20
C PHE A 12 2.84 -52.03 -21.98
N PHE A 13 2.92 -50.70 -21.91
CA PHE A 13 2.29 -49.95 -20.83
C PHE A 13 0.78 -49.90 -20.93
N GLU A 14 0.20 -49.93 -22.13
CA GLU A 14 -1.25 -50.02 -22.33
C GLU A 14 -1.78 -51.40 -21.92
N GLU A 15 -1.09 -52.49 -22.27
CA GLU A 15 -1.52 -53.86 -21.97
C GLU A 15 -1.33 -54.24 -20.50
N HIS A 16 -0.35 -53.66 -19.80
CA HIS A 16 -0.08 -53.91 -18.38
C HIS A 16 -0.42 -52.74 -17.45
N LYS A 17 -1.25 -51.77 -17.89
CA LYS A 17 -1.67 -50.65 -17.05
C LYS A 17 -2.55 -51.12 -15.90
N GLN A 18 -1.95 -51.51 -14.79
CA GLN A 18 -2.69 -51.61 -13.53
C GLN A 18 -3.14 -50.20 -13.15
N GLU A 19 -4.46 -49.98 -13.15
CA GLU A 19 -5.07 -48.80 -12.55
C GLU A 19 -4.84 -48.84 -11.04
N LEU A 20 -3.65 -48.42 -10.63
CA LEU A 20 -3.35 -48.13 -9.23
C LEU A 20 -4.27 -46.99 -8.82
N THR A 21 -5.40 -47.32 -8.21
CA THR A 21 -6.27 -46.33 -7.59
C THR A 21 -5.40 -45.54 -6.61
N ASP A 22 -5.32 -44.23 -6.78
CA ASP A 22 -4.56 -43.37 -5.88
C ASP A 22 -5.29 -43.36 -4.53
N ASN A 23 -4.93 -44.32 -3.67
CA ASN A 23 -5.49 -44.56 -2.34
C ASN A 23 -5.04 -43.47 -1.35
N GLY A 24 -5.15 -42.21 -1.78
CA GLY A 24 -4.66 -41.05 -1.06
C GLY A 24 -3.13 -40.96 -0.98
N PHE A 25 -2.38 -41.64 -1.86
CA PHE A 25 -0.92 -41.55 -1.92
C PHE A 25 -0.48 -40.13 -2.26
N SER A 26 -1.06 -39.51 -3.31
CA SER A 26 -0.72 -38.13 -3.68
C SER A 26 -1.01 -37.14 -2.54
N ALA A 27 -2.14 -37.32 -1.83
CA ALA A 27 -2.49 -36.50 -0.68
C ALA A 27 -1.54 -36.69 0.50
N GLN A 28 -1.09 -37.92 0.75
CA GLN A 28 -0.09 -38.23 1.79
C GLN A 28 1.30 -37.70 1.43
N VAL A 29 1.70 -37.75 0.16
CA VAL A 29 2.95 -37.17 -0.34
C VAL A 29 2.91 -35.64 -0.25
N MET A 30 1.82 -35.00 -0.65
CA MET A 30 1.69 -33.54 -0.55
C MET A 30 1.65 -33.04 0.90
N LYS A 31 1.11 -33.84 1.84
CA LYS A 31 1.18 -33.52 3.28
C LYS A 31 2.58 -33.73 3.88
N LYS A 32 3.38 -34.62 3.28
CA LYS A 32 4.78 -34.87 3.66
C LYS A 32 5.77 -33.93 2.97
N LEU A 33 5.33 -33.11 2.00
CA LEU A 33 6.16 -31.99 1.55
C LEU A 33 6.40 -31.09 2.77
N PRO A 34 7.67 -30.82 3.12
CA PRO A 34 7.99 -29.94 4.23
C PRO A 34 7.47 -28.54 3.88
N ARG A 35 6.22 -28.25 4.24
CA ARG A 35 5.71 -26.89 4.37
C ARG A 35 6.62 -26.26 5.41
N SER A 36 7.46 -25.39 4.88
CA SER A 36 8.82 -25.23 5.36
C SER A 36 8.83 -24.54 6.72
N PRO A 37 9.62 -25.02 7.70
CA PRO A 37 9.85 -24.29 8.95
C PRO A 37 10.42 -22.87 8.69
N ILE A 38 10.98 -22.66 7.50
CA ILE A 38 11.47 -21.38 6.97
C ILE A 38 10.43 -20.26 7.05
N GLN A 39 9.15 -20.54 6.81
CA GLN A 39 8.12 -19.50 6.84
C GLN A 39 7.88 -18.98 8.27
N THR A 40 7.95 -19.86 9.27
CA THR A 40 7.80 -19.51 10.68
C THR A 40 9.02 -18.78 11.21
N TYR A 41 10.23 -19.22 10.83
CA TYR A 41 11.48 -18.53 11.18
C TYR A 41 11.55 -17.13 10.60
N ASN A 42 11.14 -16.94 9.34
CA ASN A 42 11.11 -15.63 8.72
C ASN A 42 10.17 -14.68 9.46
N ARG A 43 8.99 -15.17 9.87
CA ARG A 43 8.03 -14.36 10.63
C ARG A 43 8.58 -13.95 11.99
N LEU A 44 9.24 -14.88 12.70
CA LEU A 44 9.88 -14.60 13.99
C LEU A 44 11.02 -13.59 13.86
N TRP A 45 11.79 -13.69 12.78
CA TRP A 45 12.86 -12.75 12.46
C TRP A 45 12.33 -11.35 12.16
N THR A 46 11.24 -11.23 11.40
CA THR A 46 10.59 -9.93 11.17
C THR A 46 10.09 -9.32 12.48
N PHE A 47 9.45 -10.11 13.36
CA PHE A 47 9.04 -9.60 14.67
C PHE A 47 10.22 -9.15 15.53
N PHE A 48 11.33 -9.89 15.49
CA PHE A 48 12.56 -9.52 16.18
C PHE A 48 13.13 -8.20 15.65
N CYS A 49 13.26 -8.05 14.33
CA CYS A 49 13.72 -6.81 13.71
C CYS A 49 12.80 -5.62 14.03
N CYS A 50 11.47 -5.81 13.99
CA CYS A 50 10.52 -4.77 14.38
C CYS A 50 10.68 -4.35 15.85
N MET A 51 10.87 -5.32 16.76
CA MET A 51 11.10 -5.04 18.18
C MET A 51 12.40 -4.27 18.41
N VAL A 52 13.48 -4.65 17.72
CA VAL A 52 14.77 -3.93 17.78
C VAL A 52 14.62 -2.51 17.26
N GLY A 53 13.92 -2.30 16.13
CA GLY A 53 13.65 -0.97 15.60
C GLY A 53 12.84 -0.09 16.56
N LEU A 54 11.79 -0.63 17.16
CA LEU A 54 10.99 0.06 18.18
C LEU A 54 11.84 0.41 19.41
N ALA A 55 12.60 -0.55 19.95
CA ALA A 55 13.48 -0.32 21.09
C ALA A 55 14.51 0.77 20.79
N PHE A 56 15.10 0.75 19.59
CA PHE A 56 16.04 1.79 19.16
C PHE A 56 15.41 3.18 19.13
N ILE A 57 14.19 3.32 18.60
CA ILE A 57 13.45 4.59 18.60
C ILE A 57 13.19 5.09 20.03
N LEU A 58 12.85 4.17 20.96
CA LEU A 58 12.63 4.51 22.37
C LEU A 58 13.93 4.94 23.06
N PHE A 59 15.03 4.19 22.88
CA PHE A 59 16.34 4.51 23.48
C PHE A 59 16.93 5.81 22.97
N THR A 60 16.83 6.07 21.67
CA THR A 60 17.32 7.31 21.06
C THR A 60 16.42 8.51 21.33
N ARG A 61 15.29 8.31 22.04
CA ARG A 61 14.24 9.31 22.23
C ARG A 61 13.81 9.93 20.89
N GLY A 62 13.84 9.16 19.81
CA GLY A 62 13.51 9.65 18.45
C GLY A 62 12.09 10.21 18.34
N TRP A 63 11.21 9.81 19.26
CA TRP A 63 9.88 10.39 19.42
C TRP A 63 9.90 11.88 19.78
N GLU A 64 10.91 12.36 20.49
CA GLU A 64 11.04 13.79 20.86
C GLU A 64 11.29 14.65 19.63
N LEU A 65 12.14 14.17 18.70
CA LEU A 65 12.38 14.83 17.41
C LEU A 65 11.11 14.86 16.57
N ALA A 66 10.35 13.76 16.53
CA ALA A 66 9.08 13.69 15.81
C ALA A 66 8.04 14.68 16.39
N ILE A 67 7.87 14.73 17.71
CA ILE A 67 6.99 15.70 18.37
C ILE A 67 7.45 17.13 18.10
N GLN A 68 8.76 17.40 18.15
CA GLN A 68 9.29 18.74 17.96
C GLN A 68 9.05 19.25 16.54
N VAL A 69 9.28 18.41 15.53
CA VAL A 69 8.95 18.74 14.13
C VAL A 69 7.45 18.95 13.96
N ALA A 70 6.62 18.07 14.54
CA ALA A 70 5.17 18.20 14.47
C ALA A 70 4.65 19.48 15.13
N ARG A 71 5.17 19.84 16.32
CA ARG A 71 4.83 21.09 17.00
C ARG A 71 5.25 22.30 16.17
N ASN A 72 6.47 22.31 15.64
CA ASN A 72 6.97 23.41 14.83
C ASN A 72 6.12 23.59 13.56
N ALA A 73 5.77 22.49 12.89
CA ALA A 73 4.88 22.52 11.74
C ALA A 73 3.48 23.05 12.11
N GLY A 74 2.93 22.63 13.25
CA GLY A 74 1.65 23.12 13.75
C GLY A 74 1.67 24.61 14.08
N VAL A 75 2.74 25.09 14.72
CA VAL A 75 2.91 26.52 15.03
C VAL A 75 3.05 27.34 13.76
N LEU A 76 3.88 26.91 12.79
CA LEU A 76 4.03 27.59 11.51
C LEU A 76 2.71 27.66 10.73
N PHE A 77 1.94 26.57 10.74
CA PHE A 77 0.63 26.54 10.11
C PHE A 77 -0.37 27.48 10.80
N PHE A 78 -0.39 27.48 12.12
CA PHE A 78 -1.28 28.34 12.90
C PHE A 78 -0.92 29.82 12.75
N ASP A 79 0.38 30.14 12.74
CA ASP A 79 0.89 31.50 12.49
C ASP A 79 0.57 31.96 11.05
N ALA A 80 0.62 31.06 10.05
CA ALA A 80 0.19 31.38 8.70
C ALA A 80 -1.33 31.66 8.61
N LEU A 81 -2.15 30.94 9.38
CA LEU A 81 -3.60 31.17 9.44
C LEU A 81 -3.95 32.49 10.15
N LEU A 82 -3.30 32.79 11.26
CA LEU A 82 -3.56 34.01 12.04
C LEU A 82 -2.84 35.25 11.47
N GLY A 83 -1.71 35.06 10.81
CA GLY A 83 -0.90 36.08 10.15
C GLY A 83 -1.52 36.63 8.86
N VAL A 84 -2.74 36.18 8.51
CA VAL A 84 -3.56 36.82 7.47
C VAL A 84 -3.82 38.25 7.92
N ASN A 85 -3.04 39.17 7.36
CA ASN A 85 -3.13 40.59 7.65
C ASN A 85 -4.48 41.14 7.17
N LEU A 86 -5.43 41.22 8.10
CA LEU A 86 -6.73 41.84 7.86
C LEU A 86 -6.64 43.37 7.66
N SER A 87 -5.48 43.97 7.97
CA SER A 87 -5.23 45.41 7.78
C SER A 87 -5.23 45.83 6.31
N GLY A 88 -4.97 44.90 5.38
CA GLY A 88 -5.08 45.13 3.94
C GLY A 88 -6.52 45.17 3.42
N PHE A 89 -7.51 44.76 4.23
CA PHE A 89 -8.93 44.85 3.89
C PHE A 89 -9.45 46.28 4.13
N THR A 90 -8.90 47.23 3.40
CA THR A 90 -9.52 48.55 3.30
C THR A 90 -10.90 48.44 2.65
N PRO A 91 -11.86 49.31 2.98
CA PRO A 91 -13.20 49.29 2.38
C PRO A 91 -13.19 49.26 0.84
N LEU A 92 -12.16 49.85 0.23
CA LEU A 92 -11.96 49.88 -1.23
C LEU A 92 -11.58 48.50 -1.80
N VAL A 93 -10.70 47.75 -1.14
CA VAL A 93 -10.30 46.39 -1.57
C VAL A 93 -11.48 45.44 -1.45
N LEU A 94 -12.27 45.56 -0.38
CA LEU A 94 -13.51 44.81 -0.20
C LEU A 94 -14.53 45.13 -1.31
N PHE A 95 -14.71 46.41 -1.62
CA PHE A 95 -15.62 46.83 -2.69
C PHE A 95 -15.16 46.33 -4.07
N GLY A 96 -13.87 46.42 -4.36
CA GLY A 96 -13.27 45.86 -5.57
C GLY A 96 -13.47 44.35 -5.68
N GLY A 97 -13.25 43.60 -4.58
CA GLY A 97 -13.50 42.16 -4.53
C GLY A 97 -14.97 41.79 -4.70
N MET A 98 -15.90 42.59 -4.15
CA MET A 98 -17.33 42.38 -4.37
C MET A 98 -17.72 42.61 -5.83
N LEU A 99 -17.19 43.64 -6.48
CA LEU A 99 -17.45 43.92 -7.89
C LEU A 99 -16.94 42.81 -8.81
N THR A 100 -15.76 42.25 -8.54
CA THR A 100 -15.23 41.14 -9.35
C THR A 100 -16.07 39.88 -9.17
N ILE A 101 -16.47 39.54 -7.94
CA ILE A 101 -17.37 38.41 -7.68
C ILE A 101 -18.69 38.61 -8.41
N ILE A 102 -19.33 39.77 -8.23
CA ILE A 102 -20.60 40.12 -8.89
C ILE A 102 -20.46 40.00 -10.41
N GLY A 103 -19.41 40.59 -10.99
CA GLY A 103 -19.14 40.54 -12.43
C GLY A 103 -18.98 39.11 -12.95
N VAL A 104 -18.26 38.26 -12.23
CA VAL A 104 -18.11 36.84 -12.58
C VAL A 104 -19.45 36.10 -12.51
N THR A 105 -20.26 36.32 -11.48
CA THR A 105 -21.61 35.72 -11.40
C THR A 105 -22.52 36.18 -12.53
N ILE A 106 -22.51 37.47 -12.88
CA ILE A 106 -23.33 38.02 -13.96
C ILE A 106 -22.88 37.43 -15.29
N TYR A 107 -21.58 37.38 -15.56
CA TYR A 107 -21.04 36.78 -16.78
C TYR A 107 -21.43 35.30 -16.89
N ASN A 108 -21.28 34.55 -15.80
CA ASN A 108 -21.64 33.14 -15.77
C ASN A 108 -23.15 32.91 -15.96
N LEU A 109 -24.00 33.77 -15.39
CA LEU A 109 -25.46 33.72 -15.59
C LEU A 109 -25.88 34.13 -16.99
N SER A 110 -25.19 35.09 -17.61
CA SER A 110 -25.42 35.49 -18.99
C SER A 110 -25.04 34.37 -19.96
N LEU A 111 -23.91 33.70 -19.71
CA LEU A 111 -23.45 32.56 -20.50
C LEU A 111 -24.37 31.35 -20.38
N LEU A 112 -25.05 31.17 -19.24
CA LEU A 112 -26.02 30.09 -19.03
C LEU A 112 -27.36 30.34 -19.74
N LYS A 113 -27.61 31.58 -20.18
CA LYS A 113 -28.89 32.00 -20.76
C LYS A 113 -28.88 31.99 -22.30
N ASP A 114 -27.71 32.02 -22.91
CA ASP A 114 -27.49 31.75 -24.34
C ASP A 114 -27.41 30.23 -24.62
#